data_AF-A0AAN7WVY2-F1
#
_entry.id   AF-A0AAN7WVY2-F1
#
_cell.length_a   1.000
_cell.length_b   1.000
_cell.length_c   1.000
_cell.angle_alpha   90.00
_cell.angle_beta   90.00
_cell.angle_gamma   90.00
#
_symmetry.space_group_name_H-M   'P 1'
#
loop_
_entity.id
_entity.type
_entity.pdbx_description
1 polymer ?
#
loop_
_entity_poly.entity_id
_entity_poly.type
_entity_poly.pdbx_seq_one_letter_code
_entity_poly.pdbx_strand_id
1 'polypeptide(L)'
;MSTTLSVCRLIFLLTLAVVMILSESQAVGAQGQRIPCLRNCTSKRIHKIQSCYEQMPRRNCNHAFRVRNHAGIHCIKADTLWLKKMIKENLRCPPDISS
;
A
#
# COMPACT_ATOMS: atom_id res chain seq x y z
N MET A 1 23.67 0.96 50.84
CA MET A 1 23.18 -0.38 50.45
C MET A 1 23.47 -0.56 48.97
N SER A 2 24.55 -1.25 48.63
CA SER A 2 24.98 -1.43 47.23
C SER A 2 24.29 -2.66 46.66
N THR A 3 23.43 -2.47 45.68
CA THR A 3 22.79 -3.57 44.94
C THR A 3 23.81 -4.14 43.96
N THR A 4 24.46 -5.24 44.33
CA THR A 4 25.24 -6.04 43.39
C THR A 4 24.28 -6.73 42.41
N LEU A 5 23.89 -6.02 41.35
CA LEU A 5 23.20 -6.64 40.23
C LEU A 5 24.17 -7.65 39.61
N SER A 6 23.84 -8.94 39.76
CA SER A 6 24.51 -10.03 39.06
C SER A 6 24.61 -9.69 37.56
N VAL A 7 25.81 -9.80 37.00
CA VAL A 7 26.14 -9.43 35.61
C VAL A 7 25.16 -10.06 34.60
N CYS A 8 24.70 -11.27 34.88
CA CYS A 8 23.70 -11.97 34.06
C CYS A 8 22.35 -11.23 34.02
N ARG A 9 21.91 -10.63 35.15
CA ARG A 9 20.68 -9.84 35.21
C ARG A 9 20.82 -8.53 34.44
N LEU A 10 22.00 -7.91 34.46
CA LEU A 10 22.28 -6.71 33.67
C LEU A 10 22.23 -7.00 32.16
N ILE A 11 22.86 -8.10 31.73
CA ILE A 11 22.85 -8.52 30.32
C ILE A 11 21.42 -8.81 29.86
N PHE A 12 20.62 -9.51 30.66
CA PHE A 12 19.23 -9.80 30.32
C PHE A 12 18.38 -8.53 30.18
N LEU A 13 18.54 -7.57 31.08
CA LEU A 13 17.83 -6.28 31.00
C LEU A 13 18.26 -5.46 29.78
N LEU A 14 19.55 -5.49 29.41
CA LEU A 14 20.06 -4.83 28.21
C LEU A 14 19.53 -5.47 26.93
N THR A 15 19.49 -6.81 26.85
CA THR A 15 18.89 -7.50 25.70
C THR A 15 17.40 -7.21 25.56
N LEU A 16 16.67 -7.13 26.70
CA LEU A 16 15.25 -6.81 26.70
C LEU A 16 15.01 -5.38 26.20
N ALA A 17 15.83 -4.42 26.61
CA ALA A 17 15.75 -3.03 26.16
C ALA A 17 16.01 -2.88 24.66
N VAL A 18 17.01 -3.58 24.12
CA VAL A 18 17.30 -3.57 22.68
C VAL A 18 16.15 -4.15 21.87
N VAL A 19 15.52 -5.24 22.33
CA VAL A 19 14.35 -5.84 21.65
C VAL A 19 13.17 -4.87 21.63
N MET A 20 12.87 -4.18 22.74
CA MET A 20 11.77 -3.20 22.77
C MET A 20 12.00 -2.04 21.80
N ILE A 21 13.22 -1.52 21.69
CA ILE A 21 13.57 -0.43 20.77
C ILE A 21 13.50 -0.90 19.29
N LEU A 22 13.90 -2.14 19.00
CA LEU A 22 13.81 -2.73 17.66
C LEU A 22 12.37 -3.11 17.26
N SER A 23 11.52 -3.44 18.22
CA SER A 23 10.09 -3.70 17.97
C SER A 23 9.34 -2.44 17.55
N GLU A 24 9.63 -1.29 18.14
CA GLU A 24 9.03 -0.01 17.71
C GLU A 24 9.54 0.44 16.35
N SER A 25 10.82 0.23 16.05
CA SER A 25 11.42 0.59 14.76
C SER A 25 10.82 -0.17 13.57
N GLN A 26 10.34 -1.41 13.78
CA GLN A 26 9.64 -2.19 12.75
C GLN A 26 8.18 -1.74 12.56
N ALA A 27 7.57 -1.11 13.56
CA ALA A 27 6.22 -0.55 13.45
C ALA A 27 6.20 0.82 12.74
N VAL A 28 7.28 1.61 12.83
CA VAL A 28 7.38 2.91 12.14
C VAL A 28 7.63 2.74 10.63
N GLY A 29 8.27 1.65 10.21
CA GLY A 29 8.45 1.31 8.78
C GLY A 29 7.17 0.80 8.09
N ALA A 30 6.15 0.44 8.86
CA ALA A 30 4.86 -0.05 8.37
C ALA A 30 3.74 1.01 8.52
N GLN A 31 4.08 2.30 8.62
CA GLN A 31 3.12 3.34 8.27
C GLN A 31 2.77 3.16 6.80
N GLY A 32 1.68 2.42 6.55
CA GLY A 32 1.14 2.10 5.25
C GLY A 32 1.22 3.33 4.35
N GLN A 33 2.06 3.22 3.33
CA GLN A 33 2.27 4.29 2.35
C GLN A 33 0.91 4.52 1.68
N ARG A 34 0.13 5.48 2.19
CA ARG A 34 -1.21 5.76 1.70
C ARG A 34 -1.10 6.16 0.23
N ILE A 35 -1.56 5.28 -0.63
CA ILE A 35 -1.56 5.49 -2.07
C ILE A 35 -2.44 6.74 -2.34
N PRO A 36 -1.90 7.81 -2.94
CA PRO A 36 -2.65 9.03 -3.18
C PRO A 36 -3.76 8.76 -4.19
N CYS A 37 -4.94 9.31 -3.93
CA CYS A 37 -6.10 9.11 -4.78
C CYS A 37 -5.96 9.86 -6.10
N LEU A 38 -6.20 9.16 -7.21
CA LEU A 38 -6.26 9.81 -8.51
C LEU A 38 -7.64 10.41 -8.70
N ARG A 39 -7.66 11.67 -9.12
CA ARG A 39 -8.89 12.45 -9.35
C ARG A 39 -9.13 12.76 -10.84
N ASN A 40 -8.05 12.93 -11.61
CA ASN A 40 -8.12 13.28 -13.04
C ASN A 40 -8.28 12.02 -13.91
N CYS A 41 -9.46 11.41 -13.83
CA CYS A 41 -9.73 10.12 -14.48
C CYS A 41 -10.32 10.29 -15.88
N THR A 42 -9.76 9.55 -16.83
CA THR A 42 -10.16 9.56 -18.23
C THR A 42 -10.97 8.31 -18.58
N SER A 43 -11.73 8.36 -19.68
CA SER A 43 -12.35 7.19 -20.29
C SER A 43 -11.60 6.71 -21.53
N LYS A 44 -10.51 7.41 -21.90
CA LYS A 44 -9.67 7.06 -23.06
C LYS A 44 -9.12 5.64 -22.91
N ARG A 45 -9.08 4.92 -24.03
CA ARG A 45 -8.56 3.55 -24.07
C ARG A 45 -7.05 3.53 -23.91
N ILE A 46 -6.57 2.67 -23.01
CA ILE A 46 -5.15 2.45 -22.80
C ILE A 46 -4.76 1.11 -23.42
N HIS A 47 -3.75 1.13 -24.27
CA HIS A 47 -3.19 -0.08 -24.87
C HIS A 47 -2.00 -0.59 -24.06
N LYS A 48 -1.72 -1.91 -24.17
CA LYS A 48 -0.58 -2.59 -23.52
C LYS A 48 -0.54 -2.37 -22.00
N ILE A 49 -1.61 -2.79 -21.31
CA ILE A 49 -1.71 -2.71 -19.85
C ILE A 49 -0.68 -3.66 -19.23
N GLN A 50 0.18 -3.14 -18.36
CA GLN A 50 1.14 -3.91 -17.58
C GLN A 50 0.59 -4.30 -16.23
N SER A 51 -0.12 -3.38 -15.57
CA SER A 51 -0.80 -3.65 -14.31
C SER A 51 -2.05 -2.81 -14.15
N CYS A 52 -2.99 -3.33 -13.38
CA CYS A 52 -4.25 -2.68 -13.05
C CYS A 52 -4.51 -2.82 -11.55
N TYR A 53 -5.01 -1.76 -10.92
CA TYR A 53 -5.46 -1.76 -9.54
C TYR A 53 -6.79 -1.01 -9.43
N GLU A 54 -7.71 -1.52 -8.63
CA GLU A 54 -8.97 -0.85 -8.31
C GLU A 54 -8.75 0.15 -7.18
N GLN A 55 -9.03 1.42 -7.42
CA GLN A 55 -9.10 2.43 -6.37
C GLN A 55 -10.49 2.35 -5.73
N MET A 56 -10.56 1.71 -4.57
CA MET A 56 -11.80 1.64 -3.81
C MET A 56 -12.26 3.04 -3.37
N PRO A 57 -13.57 3.32 -3.32
CA PRO A 57 -14.08 4.59 -2.83
C PRO A 57 -13.70 4.76 -1.35
N ARG A 58 -13.10 5.91 -1.02
CA ARG A 58 -12.68 6.30 0.35
C ARG A 58 -13.08 7.75 0.61
N ARG A 59 -12.91 8.22 1.86
CA ARG A 59 -13.10 9.64 2.19
C ARG A 59 -12.22 10.50 1.28
N ASN A 60 -12.85 11.28 0.39
CA ASN A 60 -12.22 12.14 -0.63
C ASN A 60 -11.59 11.43 -1.85
N CYS A 61 -12.00 10.18 -2.13
CA CYS A 61 -11.51 9.37 -3.24
C CYS A 61 -12.67 8.68 -3.94
N ASN A 62 -12.84 8.96 -5.24
CA ASN A 62 -13.87 8.34 -6.05
C ASN A 62 -13.42 6.95 -6.52
N HIS A 63 -14.39 6.07 -6.78
CA HIS A 63 -14.13 4.77 -7.38
C HIS A 63 -13.55 4.95 -8.80
N ALA A 64 -12.36 4.38 -9.02
CA ALA A 64 -11.64 4.44 -10.28
C ALA A 64 -10.68 3.25 -10.44
N PHE A 65 -10.02 3.14 -11.59
CA PHE A 65 -8.97 2.15 -11.84
C PHE A 65 -7.64 2.83 -12.14
N ARG A 66 -6.59 2.40 -11.46
CA ARG A 66 -5.21 2.79 -11.71
C ARG A 66 -4.60 1.80 -12.71
N VAL A 67 -4.37 2.24 -13.94
CA VAL A 67 -3.84 1.42 -15.02
C VAL A 67 -2.42 1.88 -15.34
N ARG A 68 -1.44 0.96 -15.32
CA ARG A 68 -0.06 1.25 -15.71
C ARG A 68 0.22 0.67 -17.09
N ASN A 69 0.86 1.45 -17.95
CA ASN A 69 1.49 1.02 -19.19
C ASN A 69 2.92 1.59 -19.27
N HIS A 70 3.60 1.38 -20.40
CA HIS A 70 4.96 1.92 -20.62
C HIS A 70 5.05 3.46 -20.52
N ALA A 71 3.95 4.18 -20.78
CA ALA A 71 3.93 5.65 -20.69
C ALA A 71 3.72 6.16 -19.25
N GLY A 72 3.32 5.29 -18.32
CA GLY A 72 3.13 5.65 -16.91
C GLY A 72 1.81 5.17 -16.33
N ILE A 73 1.35 5.87 -15.30
CA ILE A 73 0.13 5.55 -14.54
C ILE A 73 -1.01 6.44 -15.02
N HIS A 74 -2.14 5.82 -15.33
CA HIS A 74 -3.36 6.48 -15.80
C HIS A 74 -4.50 6.20 -14.82
N CYS A 75 -5.33 7.21 -14.55
CA CYS A 75 -6.61 6.99 -13.88
C CYS A 75 -7.71 6.77 -14.91
N ILE A 76 -8.44 5.67 -14.78
CA ILE A 76 -9.58 5.34 -15.62
C ILE A 76 -10.86 5.38 -14.79
N LYS A 77 -11.91 6.03 -15.31
CA LYS A 77 -13.20 6.09 -14.61
C LYS A 77 -13.81 4.69 -14.48
N ALA A 78 -14.43 4.37 -13.35
CA ALA A 78 -14.97 3.05 -13.08
C ALA A 78 -16.12 2.63 -14.02
N ASP A 79 -16.82 3.58 -14.62
CA ASP A 79 -17.92 3.37 -15.56
C ASP A 79 -17.45 3.02 -17.00
N THR A 80 -16.15 3.08 -17.27
CA THR A 80 -15.58 2.94 -18.61
C THR A 80 -15.80 1.53 -19.19
N LEU A 81 -16.57 1.45 -20.29
CA LEU A 81 -17.03 0.20 -20.90
C LEU A 81 -15.90 -0.72 -21.36
N TRP A 82 -14.86 -0.18 -22.01
CA TRP A 82 -13.76 -1.01 -22.54
C TRP A 82 -12.99 -1.71 -21.41
N LEU A 83 -12.81 -1.04 -20.28
CA LEU A 83 -12.09 -1.59 -19.14
C LEU A 83 -12.94 -2.67 -18.45
N LYS A 84 -14.24 -2.42 -18.25
CA LYS A 84 -15.18 -3.44 -17.74
C LYS A 84 -15.17 -4.70 -18.59
N LYS A 85 -15.16 -4.55 -19.92
CA LYS A 85 -15.06 -5.70 -20.84
C LYS A 85 -13.75 -6.47 -20.62
N MET A 86 -12.61 -5.78 -20.52
CA MET A 86 -11.33 -6.44 -20.25
C MET A 86 -11.29 -7.14 -18.89
N ILE A 87 -11.86 -6.54 -17.85
CA ILE A 87 -11.96 -7.15 -16.51
C ILE A 87 -12.81 -8.42 -16.56
N LYS A 88 -13.93 -8.39 -17.28
CA LYS A 88 -14.80 -9.55 -17.48
C LYS A 88 -14.10 -10.68 -18.27
N GLU A 89 -13.24 -10.32 -19.21
CA GLU A 89 -12.53 -11.29 -20.06
C GLU A 89 -11.38 -11.99 -19.32
N ASN A 90 -10.47 -11.24 -18.65
CA ASN A 90 -9.45 -11.82 -17.76
C ASN A 90 -8.56 -10.81 -17.02
N LEU A 91 -8.74 -9.49 -17.22
CA LEU A 91 -7.86 -8.50 -16.63
C LEU A 91 -8.11 -8.43 -15.11
N ARG A 92 -7.10 -8.81 -14.32
CA ARG A 92 -7.16 -8.70 -12.87
C ARG A 92 -6.81 -7.28 -12.43
N CYS A 93 -7.74 -6.64 -11.72
CA CYS A 93 -7.55 -5.35 -11.07
C CYS A 93 -7.79 -5.51 -9.56
N PRO A 94 -6.84 -6.06 -8.79
CA PRO A 94 -6.98 -6.16 -7.34
C PRO A 94 -7.13 -4.76 -6.71
N PRO A 95 -7.75 -4.64 -5.52
CA PRO A 95 -7.81 -3.38 -4.80
C PRO A 95 -6.41 -2.81 -4.57
N ASP A 96 -6.29 -1.49 -4.68
CA ASP A 96 -5.09 -0.78 -4.26
C ASP A 96 -4.93 -0.99 -2.76
N ILE A 97 -3.85 -1.67 -2.35
CA ILE A 97 -3.57 -1.91 -0.93
C ILE A 97 -3.21 -0.55 -0.33
N SER A 98 -4.21 0.14 0.23
CA SER A 98 -3.99 1.12 1.27
C SER A 98 -4.43 0.47 2.58
N SER A 99 -3.47 0.21 3.46
CA SER A 99 -3.74 0.07 4.89
C SER A 99 -4.05 1.43 5.53
#